data_AF-A0A662JEJ9-F1
#
_entry.id   AF-A0A662JEJ9-F1
#
_cell.length_a   1.000
_cell.length_b   1.000
_cell.length_c   1.000
_cell.angle_alpha   90.00
_cell.angle_beta   90.00
_cell.angle_gamma   90.00
#
_symmetry.space_group_name_H-M   'P 1'
#
loop_
_entity.id
_entity.type
_entity.pdbx_description
1 polymer ?
#
loop_
_entity_poly.entity_id
_entity_poly.type
_entity_poly.pdbx_seq_one_letter_code
_entity_poly.pdbx_strand_id
1 'polypeptide(L)'
;MSFKRTHYTSQVNAELEDTKIRLVGWVHEVRDLGGIRFLLLRDREGVVQVTAKAKEIPEEIFETIGKLTKESVIAVEGVVKKSSKAKLGVEVIPYKVEVINEALSPLPLDPTGKIPAELNTRLDSRFIDLRRPEEKAVFIIHHHLIQLTREFFSSRGFIEVVTPRILATATEGGATLFSIDYFGSKAYLAQSPQLYKEELTGSLEKVFEIGLFFRAEESNTTYHLNEFLSLDIEEAFADEEDVMKLLEEYLTFIFRGVKERCPDELKTLGRRLEDLTPPFKKLTYDDALEVLRRKGLEIGWGEDLSTPALRILGEFFNEPFFIVDWPTHLKPFYIMPREDDPKLSYSFDLMYGWLEIASG
;
A
#
# COMPACT_ATOMS: atom_id res chain seq x y z
N MET A 1 -3.71 26.84 -23.33
CA MET A 1 -2.51 25.98 -23.35
C MET A 1 -2.96 24.53 -23.54
N SER A 2 -2.37 23.79 -24.47
CA SER A 2 -2.65 22.35 -24.61
C SER A 2 -1.70 21.58 -23.70
N PHE A 3 -2.19 21.16 -22.53
CA PHE A 3 -1.45 20.31 -21.59
C PHE A 3 -1.34 18.84 -22.04
N LYS A 4 -1.71 18.53 -23.29
CA LYS A 4 -1.69 17.16 -23.81
C LYS A 4 -0.26 16.69 -24.04
N ARG A 5 0.19 15.75 -23.22
CA ARG A 5 1.32 14.86 -23.54
C ARG A 5 0.92 13.95 -24.69
N THR A 6 1.86 13.55 -25.54
CA THR A 6 1.63 12.49 -26.55
C THR A 6 2.10 11.13 -26.05
N HIS A 7 3.16 11.11 -25.23
CA HIS A 7 3.79 9.89 -24.72
C HIS A 7 4.20 10.09 -23.24
N TYR A 8 4.21 8.98 -22.49
CA TYR A 8 4.92 8.87 -21.22
C TYR A 8 6.39 8.55 -21.46
N THR A 9 7.25 8.82 -20.47
CA THR A 9 8.70 8.56 -20.60
C THR A 9 9.04 7.09 -20.86
N SER A 10 8.25 6.16 -20.33
CA SER A 10 8.36 4.71 -20.56
C SER A 10 8.14 4.30 -22.02
N GLN A 11 7.36 5.08 -22.76
CA GLN A 11 7.03 4.83 -24.17
C GLN A 11 8.10 5.37 -25.12
N VAL A 12 9.07 6.14 -24.63
CA VAL A 12 10.15 6.71 -25.44
C VAL A 12 11.25 5.67 -25.62
N ASN A 13 11.24 5.01 -26.78
CA ASN A 13 12.17 3.94 -27.13
C ASN A 13 12.70 4.11 -28.57
N ALA A 14 13.53 3.16 -29.01
CA ALA A 14 14.20 3.21 -30.31
C ALA A 14 13.25 3.10 -31.53
N GLU A 15 12.03 2.58 -31.35
CA GLU A 15 11.03 2.49 -32.43
C GLU A 15 10.45 3.86 -32.78
N LEU A 16 10.54 4.83 -31.86
CA LEU A 16 10.13 6.21 -32.08
C LEU A 16 11.23 7.07 -32.71
N GLU A 17 12.35 6.51 -33.18
CA GLU A 17 13.42 7.28 -33.84
C GLU A 17 12.85 8.21 -34.92
N ASP A 18 13.35 9.46 -34.93
CA ASP A 18 12.91 10.54 -35.81
C ASP A 18 11.46 11.02 -35.65
N THR A 19 10.73 10.47 -34.67
CA THR A 19 9.36 10.89 -34.37
C THR A 19 9.33 12.13 -33.49
N LYS A 20 8.41 13.05 -33.80
CA LYS A 20 8.10 14.21 -32.96
C LYS A 20 7.19 13.80 -31.82
N ILE A 21 7.59 14.09 -30.59
CA ILE A 21 6.83 13.79 -29.38
C ILE A 21 6.68 15.03 -28.50
N ARG A 22 5.64 15.04 -27.66
CA ARG A 22 5.45 16.02 -26.59
C ARG A 22 5.41 15.31 -25.24
N LEU A 23 6.37 15.64 -24.40
CA LEU A 23 6.49 15.14 -23.04
C LEU A 23 6.08 16.22 -22.05
N VAL A 24 5.46 15.83 -20.94
CA VAL A 24 5.06 16.75 -19.86
C VAL A 24 5.40 16.11 -18.53
N GLY A 25 6.19 16.80 -17.72
CA GLY A 25 6.68 16.26 -16.47
C GLY A 25 7.44 17.27 -15.63
N TRP A 26 8.19 16.74 -14.67
CA TRP A 26 9.00 17.49 -13.72
C TRP A 26 10.47 17.43 -14.10
N VAL A 27 11.14 18.57 -14.01
CA VAL A 27 12.60 18.66 -14.11
C VAL A 27 13.22 17.85 -12.97
N HIS A 28 13.79 16.70 -13.27
CA HIS A 28 14.42 15.84 -12.27
C HIS A 28 15.84 16.32 -11.96
N GLU A 29 16.60 16.65 -13.01
CA GLU A 29 17.96 17.15 -12.92
C GLU A 29 18.30 17.96 -14.18
N VAL A 30 19.09 19.01 -14.03
CA VAL A 30 19.72 19.72 -15.15
C VAL A 30 21.23 19.68 -14.92
N ARG A 31 21.97 19.24 -15.94
CA ARG A 31 23.44 19.27 -15.97
C ARG A 31 23.89 20.18 -17.09
N ASP A 32 24.59 21.25 -16.72
CA ASP A 32 25.19 22.19 -17.65
C ASP A 32 26.69 21.87 -17.83
N LEU A 33 27.11 21.64 -19.08
CA LEU A 33 28.49 21.38 -19.47
C LEU A 33 28.99 22.44 -20.48
N GLY A 34 28.46 23.67 -20.39
CA GLY A 34 28.81 24.79 -21.24
C GLY A 34 28.07 24.77 -22.57
N GLY A 35 28.61 24.06 -23.57
CA GLY A 35 28.01 23.99 -24.93
C GLY A 35 26.86 22.99 -25.07
N ILE A 36 26.61 22.20 -24.03
CA ILE A 36 25.59 21.14 -23.98
C ILE A 36 24.95 21.11 -22.60
N ARG A 37 23.63 20.93 -22.58
CA ARG A 37 22.80 20.78 -21.38
C ARG A 37 22.03 19.48 -21.45
N PHE A 38 22.07 18.71 -20.38
CA PHE A 38 21.26 17.51 -20.21
C PHE A 38 20.17 17.80 -19.18
N LEU A 39 18.92 17.66 -19.61
CA LEU A 39 17.75 17.77 -18.77
C LEU A 39 17.17 16.35 -18.61
N LEU A 40 17.08 15.87 -17.38
CA LEU A 40 16.32 14.68 -17.05
C LEU A 40 14.89 15.09 -16.74
N LEU A 41 13.94 14.64 -17.56
CA LEU A 41 12.52 14.88 -17.37
C LEU A 41 11.87 13.62 -16.78
N ARG A 42 11.22 13.77 -15.62
CA ARG A 42 10.49 12.69 -14.94
C ARG A 42 8.99 12.83 -15.14
N ASP A 43 8.31 11.73 -15.40
CA ASP A 43 6.86 11.62 -15.19
C ASP A 43 6.53 10.40 -14.31
N ARG A 44 5.26 9.99 -14.26
CA ARG A 44 4.84 8.87 -13.41
C ARG A 44 5.41 7.52 -13.87
N GLU A 45 5.95 7.38 -15.07
CA GLU A 45 6.38 6.08 -15.64
C GLU A 45 7.90 5.98 -15.77
N GLY A 46 8.64 7.06 -15.51
CA GLY A 46 10.10 7.01 -15.49
C GLY A 46 10.78 8.36 -15.72
N VAL A 47 11.99 8.30 -16.25
CA VAL A 47 12.85 9.45 -16.55
C VAL A 47 13.42 9.31 -17.94
N VAL A 48 13.34 10.36 -18.75
CA VAL A 48 13.96 10.43 -20.08
C VAL A 48 14.93 11.60 -20.17
N GLN A 49 15.98 11.43 -20.96
CA GLN A 49 16.98 12.46 -21.21
C GLN A 49 16.56 13.36 -22.38
N VAL A 50 16.54 14.65 -22.13
CA VAL A 50 16.46 15.72 -23.13
C VAL A 50 17.87 16.29 -23.30
N THR A 51 18.41 16.21 -24.51
CA THR A 51 19.76 16.67 -24.84
C THR A 51 19.68 17.96 -25.65
N ALA A 52 20.18 19.05 -25.08
CA ALA A 52 20.19 20.37 -25.69
C ALA A 52 21.62 20.78 -26.01
N LYS A 53 21.98 20.87 -27.29
CA LYS A 53 23.30 21.35 -27.73
C LYS A 53 23.15 22.72 -28.38
N ALA A 54 23.91 23.71 -27.92
CA ALA A 54 23.73 25.11 -28.32
C ALA A 54 23.78 25.36 -29.84
N LYS A 55 24.50 24.52 -30.60
CA LYS A 55 24.62 24.63 -32.07
C LYS A 55 23.50 23.94 -32.86
N GLU A 56 22.70 23.10 -32.21
CA GLU A 56 21.68 22.26 -32.87
C GLU A 56 20.24 22.71 -32.55
N ILE A 57 20.05 23.61 -31.58
CA ILE A 57 18.73 24.09 -31.14
C ILE A 57 18.68 25.62 -31.06
N PRO A 58 17.48 26.25 -31.08
CA PRO A 58 17.32 27.68 -30.82
C PRO A 58 17.94 28.13 -29.49
N GLU A 59 18.59 29.30 -29.50
CA GLU A 59 19.27 29.90 -28.33
C GLU A 59 18.31 30.09 -27.15
N GLU A 60 17.09 30.56 -27.40
CA GLU A 60 16.04 30.75 -26.39
C GLU A 60 15.73 29.46 -25.61
N ILE A 61 15.68 28.31 -26.30
CA ILE A 61 15.43 27.01 -25.66
C ILE A 61 16.64 26.61 -24.82
N PHE A 62 17.84 26.82 -25.36
CA PHE A 62 19.06 26.52 -24.64
C PHE A 62 19.10 27.32 -23.33
N GLU A 63 18.90 28.64 -23.38
CA GLU A 63 18.81 29.52 -22.20
C GLU A 63 17.71 29.11 -21.22
N THR A 64 16.51 28.81 -21.72
CA THR A 64 15.37 28.37 -20.89
C THR A 64 15.75 27.15 -20.06
N ILE A 65 16.34 26.12 -20.70
CA ILE A 65 16.79 24.90 -20.01
C ILE A 65 17.83 25.22 -18.92
N GLY A 66 18.71 26.19 -19.16
CA GLY A 66 19.73 26.61 -18.18
C GLY A 66 19.18 27.29 -16.93
N LYS A 67 17.97 27.86 -17.00
CA LYS A 67 17.30 28.54 -15.87
C LYS A 67 16.38 27.61 -15.07
N LEU A 68 16.10 26.40 -15.57
CA LEU A 68 15.19 25.47 -14.93
C LEU A 68 15.70 25.01 -13.57
N THR A 69 14.83 25.10 -12.57
CA THR A 69 15.05 24.51 -11.25
C THR A 69 14.46 23.10 -11.18
N LYS A 70 15.02 22.26 -10.29
CA LYS A 70 14.45 20.94 -9.99
C LYS A 70 12.99 21.07 -9.60
N GLU A 71 12.19 20.10 -10.03
CA GLU A 71 10.76 19.99 -9.80
C GLU A 71 9.90 21.06 -10.49
N SER A 72 10.48 21.93 -11.33
CA SER A 72 9.70 22.75 -12.25
C SER A 72 8.92 21.87 -13.22
N VAL A 73 7.69 22.25 -13.52
CA VAL A 73 6.81 21.55 -14.47
C VAL A 73 7.01 22.15 -15.85
N ILE A 74 7.38 21.31 -16.80
CA ILE A 74 7.63 21.73 -18.19
C ILE A 74 6.95 20.81 -19.18
N ALA A 75 6.68 21.35 -20.37
CA ALA A 75 6.40 20.57 -21.56
C ALA A 75 7.58 20.69 -22.53
N VAL A 76 8.01 19.56 -23.09
CA VAL A 76 9.09 19.48 -24.08
C VAL A 76 8.51 18.88 -25.35
N GLU A 77 8.56 19.64 -26.46
CA GLU A 77 8.37 19.09 -27.80
C GLU A 77 9.75 18.86 -28.43
N GLY A 78 10.00 17.63 -28.88
CA GLY A 78 11.30 17.23 -29.38
C GLY A 78 11.23 16.06 -30.35
N VAL A 79 12.38 15.74 -30.94
CA VAL A 79 12.57 14.61 -31.84
C VAL A 79 13.37 13.53 -31.12
N VAL A 80 12.89 12.29 -31.15
CA VAL A 80 13.61 11.15 -30.57
C VAL A 80 14.79 10.78 -31.46
N LYS A 81 15.95 10.57 -30.85
CA LYS A 81 17.18 10.14 -31.53
C LYS A 81 17.83 8.99 -30.77
N LYS A 82 18.40 8.03 -31.50
CA LYS A 82 19.24 6.99 -30.88
C LYS A 82 20.48 7.62 -30.24
N SER A 83 20.81 7.16 -29.05
CA SER A 83 21.98 7.61 -28.31
C SER A 83 22.51 6.47 -27.45
N SER A 84 23.71 5.97 -27.80
CA SER A 84 24.41 4.95 -27.01
C SER A 84 24.86 5.46 -25.64
N LYS A 85 24.80 6.79 -25.40
CA LYS A 85 25.17 7.43 -24.14
C LYS A 85 23.98 7.60 -23.19
N ALA A 86 22.75 7.56 -23.71
CA ALA A 86 21.56 7.68 -22.90
C ALA A 86 21.19 6.33 -22.28
N LYS A 87 20.71 6.33 -21.03
CA LYS A 87 20.34 5.10 -20.31
C LYS A 87 19.28 4.26 -21.03
N LEU A 88 18.33 4.92 -21.69
CA LEU A 88 17.26 4.27 -22.46
C LEU A 88 17.66 3.94 -23.90
N GLY A 89 18.92 4.17 -24.29
CA GLY A 89 19.39 4.04 -25.67
C GLY A 89 18.86 5.11 -26.64
N VAL A 90 18.04 6.05 -26.13
CA VAL A 90 17.47 7.17 -26.88
C VAL A 90 17.52 8.45 -26.06
N GLU A 91 17.54 9.59 -26.77
CA GLU A 91 17.44 10.93 -26.21
C GLU A 91 16.43 11.76 -27.01
N VAL A 92 15.93 12.84 -26.40
CA VAL A 92 15.01 13.78 -27.05
C VAL A 92 15.74 15.07 -27.33
N ILE A 93 15.79 15.48 -28.60
CA ILE A 93 16.34 16.77 -29.02
C ILE A 93 15.20 17.80 -29.04
N PRO A 94 15.19 18.80 -28.14
CA PRO A 94 14.06 19.71 -28.01
C PRO A 94 14.06 20.74 -29.13
N TYR A 95 12.89 21.00 -29.71
CA TYR A 95 12.65 22.16 -30.58
C TYR A 95 11.64 23.14 -29.98
N LYS A 96 11.04 22.81 -28.82
CA LYS A 96 10.26 23.73 -28.00
C LYS A 96 10.25 23.29 -26.55
N VAL A 97 10.40 24.24 -25.63
CA VAL A 97 10.26 24.02 -24.19
C VAL A 97 9.32 25.09 -23.64
N GLU A 98 8.30 24.65 -22.91
CA GLU A 98 7.30 25.51 -22.27
C GLU A 98 7.38 25.30 -20.76
N VAL A 99 7.68 26.35 -20.01
CA VAL A 99 7.63 26.32 -18.54
C VAL A 99 6.18 26.50 -18.11
N ILE A 100 5.58 25.44 -17.57
CA ILE A 100 4.19 25.45 -17.12
C ILE A 100 4.09 26.04 -15.72
N ASN A 101 5.00 25.62 -14.83
CA ASN A 101 5.05 26.11 -13.46
C ASN A 101 6.47 25.97 -12.90
N GLU A 102 7.05 27.07 -12.45
CA GLU A 102 8.35 27.06 -11.79
C GLU A 102 8.23 26.50 -10.38
N ALA A 103 9.22 25.72 -9.96
CA ALA A 103 9.33 25.26 -8.58
C ALA A 103 10.15 26.24 -7.75
N LEU A 104 9.64 26.56 -6.57
CA LEU A 104 10.37 27.33 -5.56
C LEU A 104 11.59 26.55 -5.07
N SER A 105 12.64 27.28 -4.71
CA SER A 105 13.86 26.76 -4.11
C SER A 105 14.13 27.49 -2.79
N PRO A 106 14.48 26.80 -1.69
CA PRO A 106 14.74 25.36 -1.61
C PRO A 106 13.45 24.51 -1.66
N LEU A 107 13.58 23.25 -2.09
CA LEU A 107 12.49 22.28 -2.04
C LEU A 107 12.24 21.83 -0.60
N PRO A 108 10.99 21.54 -0.20
CA PRO A 108 10.67 21.09 1.16
C PRO A 108 11.19 19.66 1.45
N LEU A 109 11.45 18.87 0.40
CA LEU A 109 12.04 17.54 0.48
C LEU A 109 12.89 17.31 -0.77
N ASP A 110 13.99 16.55 -0.65
CA ASP A 110 14.75 16.08 -1.81
C ASP A 110 14.07 14.86 -2.47
N PRO A 111 13.49 15.00 -3.68
CA PRO A 111 12.82 13.91 -4.37
C PRO A 111 13.79 12.85 -4.91
N THR A 112 15.11 13.11 -4.87
CA THR A 112 16.14 12.14 -5.27
C THR A 112 16.52 11.17 -4.14
N GLY A 113 16.12 11.47 -2.89
CA GLY A 113 16.44 10.67 -1.72
C GLY A 113 17.91 10.68 -1.29
N LYS A 114 18.76 11.52 -1.93
CA LYS A 114 20.19 11.63 -1.58
C LYS A 114 20.38 12.30 -0.22
N ILE A 115 19.53 13.28 0.08
CA ILE A 115 19.45 13.89 1.40
C ILE A 115 18.36 13.13 2.18
N PRO A 116 18.73 12.36 3.22
CA PRO A 116 17.75 11.67 4.04
C PRO A 116 16.89 12.68 4.80
N ALA A 117 15.65 12.30 5.07
CA ALA A 117 14.70 13.09 5.85
C ALA A 117 13.93 12.17 6.78
N GLU A 118 13.61 12.69 7.97
CA GLU A 118 12.81 11.98 8.96
C GLU A 118 11.37 11.76 8.46
N LEU A 119 10.69 10.75 9.01
CA LEU A 119 9.33 10.39 8.59
C LEU A 119 8.36 11.57 8.67
N ASN A 120 8.39 12.36 9.75
CA ASN A 120 7.49 13.52 9.91
C ASN A 120 7.66 14.54 8.77
N THR A 121 8.90 14.91 8.43
CA THR A 121 9.17 15.83 7.30
C THR A 121 8.65 15.27 5.97
N ARG A 122 8.78 13.95 5.79
CA ARG A 122 8.30 13.26 4.59
C ARG A 122 6.77 13.23 4.52
N LEU A 123 6.09 13.01 5.64
CA LEU A 123 4.62 13.05 5.73
C LEU A 123 4.08 14.47 5.51
N ASP A 124 4.69 15.49 6.11
CA ASP A 124 4.33 16.91 5.89
C ASP A 124 4.47 17.32 4.41
N SER A 125 5.39 16.68 3.71
CA SER A 125 5.70 16.93 2.30
C SER A 125 5.33 15.73 1.41
N ARG A 126 4.24 15.01 1.71
CA ARG A 126 3.92 13.73 1.05
C ARG A 126 3.79 13.85 -0.48
N PHE A 127 3.33 14.98 -0.99
CA PHE A 127 3.19 15.24 -2.44
C PHE A 127 4.53 15.19 -3.22
N ILE A 128 5.65 15.50 -2.55
CA ILE A 128 6.99 15.40 -3.12
C ILE A 128 7.68 14.10 -2.71
N ASP A 129 7.37 13.54 -1.53
CA ASP A 129 7.87 12.22 -1.10
C ASP A 129 7.41 11.11 -2.06
N LEU A 130 6.16 11.16 -2.54
CA LEU A 130 5.61 10.25 -3.56
C LEU A 130 6.31 10.31 -4.93
N ARG A 131 7.22 11.26 -5.14
CA ARG A 131 8.05 11.33 -6.35
C ARG A 131 9.29 10.46 -6.25
N ARG A 132 9.60 9.93 -5.06
CA ARG A 132 10.66 8.95 -4.83
C ARG A 132 10.19 7.57 -5.31
N PRO A 133 11.05 6.79 -5.99
CA PRO A 133 10.67 5.49 -6.52
C PRO A 133 10.13 4.52 -5.46
N GLU A 134 10.74 4.49 -4.28
CA GLU A 134 10.38 3.55 -3.20
C GLU A 134 8.99 3.86 -2.65
N GLU A 135 8.69 5.13 -2.39
CA GLU A 135 7.38 5.55 -1.88
C GLU A 135 6.28 5.33 -2.91
N LYS A 136 6.57 5.63 -4.17
CA LYS A 136 5.65 5.37 -5.28
C LYS A 136 5.35 3.88 -5.45
N ALA A 137 6.36 3.03 -5.29
CA ALA A 137 6.22 1.59 -5.40
C ALA A 137 5.20 1.02 -4.39
N VAL A 138 5.20 1.51 -3.15
CA VAL A 138 4.23 1.10 -2.12
C VAL A 138 2.79 1.38 -2.57
N PHE A 139 2.51 2.56 -3.13
CA PHE A 139 1.16 2.91 -3.59
C PHE A 139 0.71 2.12 -4.82
N ILE A 140 1.64 1.78 -5.72
CA ILE A 140 1.34 0.94 -6.89
C ILE A 140 1.03 -0.50 -6.45
N ILE A 141 1.81 -1.06 -5.53
CA ILE A 141 1.52 -2.37 -4.93
C ILE A 141 0.15 -2.34 -4.25
N HIS A 142 -0.15 -1.31 -3.46
CA HIS A 142 -1.45 -1.17 -2.80
C HIS A 142 -2.62 -1.08 -3.81
N HIS A 143 -2.44 -0.34 -4.90
CA HIS A 143 -3.43 -0.27 -5.99
C HIS A 143 -3.73 -1.66 -6.57
N HIS A 144 -2.68 -2.43 -6.90
CA HIS A 144 -2.86 -3.78 -7.44
C HIS A 144 -3.39 -4.76 -6.41
N LEU A 145 -3.02 -4.61 -5.13
CA LEU A 145 -3.58 -5.39 -4.04
C LEU A 145 -5.11 -5.24 -4.00
N ILE A 146 -5.62 -4.00 -4.00
CA ILE A 146 -7.08 -3.73 -4.02
C ILE A 146 -7.76 -4.36 -5.24
N GLN A 147 -7.14 -4.32 -6.43
CA GLN A 147 -7.68 -4.96 -7.62
C GLN A 147 -7.74 -6.48 -7.47
N LEU A 148 -6.64 -7.10 -7.03
CA LEU A 148 -6.54 -8.54 -6.81
C LEU A 148 -7.55 -9.01 -5.76
N THR A 149 -7.75 -8.23 -4.69
CA THR A 149 -8.77 -8.51 -3.68
C THR A 149 -10.16 -8.59 -4.29
N ARG A 150 -10.56 -7.57 -5.06
CA ARG A 150 -11.87 -7.58 -5.75
C ARG A 150 -12.01 -8.74 -6.72
N GLU A 151 -10.96 -9.03 -7.50
CA GLU A 151 -10.94 -10.15 -8.44
C GLU A 151 -11.13 -11.49 -7.73
N PHE A 152 -10.41 -11.70 -6.61
CA PHE A 152 -10.48 -12.93 -5.83
C PHE A 152 -11.89 -13.21 -5.32
N PHE A 153 -12.49 -12.24 -4.62
CA PHE A 153 -13.81 -12.40 -4.01
C PHE A 153 -14.92 -12.45 -5.05
N SER A 154 -14.89 -11.58 -6.06
CA SER A 154 -15.88 -11.60 -7.15
C SER A 154 -15.88 -12.92 -7.91
N SER A 155 -14.70 -13.54 -8.12
CA SER A 155 -14.59 -14.84 -8.79
C SER A 155 -15.17 -16.01 -7.97
N ARG A 156 -15.38 -15.82 -6.66
CA ARG A 156 -15.93 -16.80 -5.72
C ARG A 156 -17.39 -16.51 -5.34
N GLY A 157 -18.03 -15.58 -6.02
CA GLY A 157 -19.44 -15.24 -5.82
C GLY A 157 -19.73 -14.32 -4.63
N PHE A 158 -18.70 -13.74 -4.02
CA PHE A 158 -18.90 -12.70 -3.00
C PHE A 158 -19.40 -11.40 -3.64
N ILE A 159 -20.28 -10.70 -2.92
CA ILE A 159 -20.84 -9.41 -3.32
C ILE A 159 -20.12 -8.29 -2.55
N GLU A 160 -19.56 -7.30 -3.27
CA GLU A 160 -18.97 -6.11 -2.64
C GLU A 160 -20.10 -5.25 -2.04
N VAL A 161 -20.04 -4.97 -0.74
CA VAL A 161 -21.02 -4.14 -0.02
C VAL A 161 -20.34 -2.89 0.54
N VAL A 162 -21.16 -1.88 0.87
CA VAL A 162 -20.72 -0.65 1.54
C VAL A 162 -21.64 -0.40 2.72
N THR A 163 -21.08 -0.42 3.92
CA THR A 163 -21.84 -0.28 5.18
C THR A 163 -21.65 1.11 5.79
N PRO A 164 -22.54 1.54 6.71
CA PRO A 164 -22.42 2.85 7.35
C PRO A 164 -21.10 3.04 8.12
N ARG A 165 -20.62 4.29 8.18
CA ARG A 165 -19.44 4.69 8.97
C ARG A 165 -19.73 5.57 10.17
N ILE A 166 -20.96 6.05 10.28
CA ILE A 166 -21.46 6.80 11.42
C ILE A 166 -22.53 5.95 12.09
N LEU A 167 -22.28 5.58 13.34
CA LEU A 167 -23.09 4.63 14.10
C LEU A 167 -23.72 5.34 15.30
N ALA A 168 -24.96 4.98 15.63
CA ALA A 168 -25.66 5.54 16.78
C ALA A 168 -25.10 5.01 18.12
N THR A 169 -24.55 3.79 18.12
CA THR A 169 -24.04 3.10 19.31
C THR A 169 -22.65 2.54 19.04
N ALA A 170 -21.90 2.31 20.12
CA ALA A 170 -20.71 1.46 20.10
C ALA A 170 -21.11 0.04 19.66
N THR A 171 -20.37 -0.55 18.72
CA THR A 171 -20.61 -1.91 18.22
C THR A 171 -19.80 -2.95 18.98
N GLU A 172 -18.56 -2.63 19.34
CA GLU A 172 -17.65 -3.47 20.09
C GLU A 172 -17.28 -2.72 21.39
N GLY A 173 -17.38 -3.40 22.54
CA GLY A 173 -17.15 -2.74 23.84
C GLY A 173 -15.71 -2.26 23.97
N GLY A 174 -15.49 -0.97 24.23
CA GLY A 174 -14.13 -0.48 24.49
C GLY A 174 -13.93 1.01 24.27
N ALA A 175 -12.94 1.57 24.97
CA ALA A 175 -12.68 2.99 25.15
C ALA A 175 -12.15 3.73 23.90
N THR A 176 -11.98 3.05 22.76
CA THR A 176 -11.25 3.56 21.59
C THR A 176 -12.19 3.96 20.44
N LEU A 177 -13.27 4.67 20.76
CA LEU A 177 -14.23 5.19 19.78
C LEU A 177 -14.05 6.69 19.55
N PHE A 178 -14.01 7.11 18.29
CA PHE A 178 -14.19 8.52 17.95
C PHE A 178 -15.67 8.89 18.06
N SER A 179 -16.00 9.81 18.97
CA SER A 179 -17.34 10.39 19.06
C SER A 179 -17.46 11.64 18.21
N ILE A 180 -18.59 11.80 17.51
CA ILE A 180 -18.93 12.97 16.72
C ILE A 180 -20.28 13.54 17.14
N ASP A 181 -20.47 14.86 16.98
CA ASP A 181 -21.80 15.46 17.02
C ASP A 181 -22.47 15.23 15.66
N TYR A 182 -23.62 14.57 15.69
CA TYR A 182 -24.43 14.27 14.53
C TYR A 182 -25.80 14.94 14.70
N PHE A 183 -25.87 16.21 14.31
CA PHE A 183 -27.06 17.05 14.39
C PHE A 183 -27.61 17.19 15.83
N GLY A 184 -26.73 17.38 16.81
CA GLY A 184 -27.09 17.47 18.23
C GLY A 184 -27.31 16.13 18.93
N SER A 185 -27.13 15.01 18.22
CA SER A 185 -27.06 13.66 18.80
C SER A 185 -25.62 13.16 18.80
N LYS A 186 -25.22 12.37 19.81
CA LYS A 186 -23.91 11.74 19.82
C LYS A 186 -23.90 10.51 18.92
N ALA A 187 -22.95 10.46 17.99
CA ALA A 187 -22.68 9.29 17.15
C ALA A 187 -21.19 8.90 17.22
N TYR A 188 -20.84 7.79 16.60
CA TYR A 188 -19.48 7.24 16.63
C TYR A 188 -19.02 6.85 15.23
N LEU A 189 -17.71 6.95 14.98
CA LEU A 189 -17.12 6.37 13.78
C LEU A 189 -16.97 4.85 13.94
N ALA A 190 -17.30 4.11 12.89
CA ALA A 190 -17.24 2.65 12.89
C ALA A 190 -15.79 2.13 13.01
N GLN A 191 -15.56 1.15 13.90
CA GLN A 191 -14.28 0.46 14.08
C GLN A 191 -14.12 -0.76 13.16
N SER A 192 -15.25 -1.32 12.71
CA SER A 192 -15.39 -2.48 11.82
C SER A 192 -16.80 -2.44 11.19
N PRO A 193 -17.09 -3.21 10.14
CA PRO A 193 -18.43 -3.40 9.61
C PRO A 193 -19.15 -4.60 10.24
N GLN A 194 -18.61 -5.18 11.32
CA GLN A 194 -18.96 -6.51 11.83
C GLN A 194 -20.46 -6.81 11.88
N LEU A 195 -21.22 -5.99 12.62
CA LEU A 195 -22.66 -6.24 12.77
C LEU A 195 -23.43 -6.12 11.44
N TYR A 196 -23.00 -5.23 10.53
CA TYR A 196 -23.66 -5.06 9.24
C TYR A 196 -23.32 -6.19 8.28
N LYS A 197 -22.06 -6.67 8.24
CA LYS A 197 -21.71 -7.79 7.37
C LYS A 197 -22.44 -9.07 7.79
N GLU A 198 -22.59 -9.32 9.09
CA GLU A 198 -23.41 -10.42 9.64
C GLU A 198 -24.89 -10.29 9.26
N GLU A 199 -25.49 -9.10 9.38
CA GLU A 199 -26.89 -8.88 8.98
C GLU A 199 -27.10 -9.13 7.48
N LEU A 200 -26.15 -8.72 6.64
CA LEU A 200 -26.25 -8.81 5.19
C LEU A 200 -26.13 -10.25 4.67
N THR A 201 -25.37 -11.12 5.34
CA THR A 201 -25.27 -12.54 4.91
C THR A 201 -26.60 -13.27 5.04
N GLY A 202 -27.51 -12.81 5.90
CA GLY A 202 -28.88 -13.33 5.98
C GLY A 202 -29.68 -13.21 4.67
N SER A 203 -29.23 -12.43 3.70
CA SER A 203 -29.84 -12.31 2.36
C SER A 203 -28.86 -12.50 1.20
N LEU A 204 -27.60 -12.10 1.38
CA LEU A 204 -26.59 -12.10 0.33
C LEU A 204 -25.64 -13.30 0.41
N GLU A 205 -25.70 -14.06 1.50
CA GLU A 205 -24.86 -15.21 1.85
C GLU A 205 -23.35 -14.89 1.93
N LYS A 206 -22.74 -14.36 0.88
CA LYS A 206 -21.30 -14.04 0.80
C LYS A 206 -21.08 -12.56 0.51
N VAL A 207 -20.53 -11.83 1.47
CA VAL A 207 -20.25 -10.39 1.33
C VAL A 207 -18.81 -10.06 1.65
N PHE A 208 -18.27 -9.06 0.96
CA PHE A 208 -16.98 -8.47 1.32
C PHE A 208 -17.04 -6.95 1.23
N GLU A 209 -16.20 -6.27 2.01
CA GLU A 209 -16.08 -4.82 2.03
C GLU A 209 -14.61 -4.41 2.13
N ILE A 210 -14.20 -3.46 1.29
CA ILE A 210 -12.92 -2.76 1.42
C ILE A 210 -13.24 -1.35 1.87
N GLY A 211 -12.96 -1.06 3.15
CA GLY A 211 -13.54 0.09 3.84
C GLY A 211 -12.58 0.80 4.79
N LEU A 212 -12.75 2.11 4.95
CA LEU A 212 -12.03 2.87 5.98
C LEU A 212 -12.76 2.73 7.32
N PHE A 213 -12.01 2.43 8.37
CA PHE A 213 -12.48 2.31 9.75
C PHE A 213 -11.57 3.07 10.70
N PHE A 214 -12.08 3.31 11.91
CA PHE A 214 -11.48 4.26 12.83
C PHE A 214 -11.40 3.68 14.24
N ARG A 215 -10.22 3.72 14.85
CA ARG A 215 -10.02 3.36 16.26
C ARG A 215 -9.27 4.50 16.94
N ALA A 216 -9.81 5.01 18.05
CA ALA A 216 -9.17 6.05 18.84
C ALA A 216 -8.13 5.42 19.79
N GLU A 217 -7.14 4.74 19.23
CA GLU A 217 -6.04 4.15 19.99
C GLU A 217 -5.11 5.26 20.49
N GLU A 218 -4.76 5.21 21.78
CA GLU A 218 -3.72 6.09 22.35
C GLU A 218 -2.30 5.54 22.06
N SER A 219 -2.21 4.29 21.63
CA SER A 219 -0.94 3.60 21.40
C SER A 219 -0.28 4.05 20.09
N ASN A 220 0.84 4.76 20.20
CA ASN A 220 1.65 5.19 19.07
C ASN A 220 2.72 4.13 18.74
N THR A 221 2.32 3.05 18.05
CA THR A 221 3.22 1.98 17.58
C THR A 221 3.53 2.11 16.09
N THR A 222 4.38 1.24 15.56
CA THR A 222 4.74 1.23 14.13
C THR A 222 3.69 0.56 13.23
N TYR A 223 2.58 0.08 13.78
CA TYR A 223 1.57 -0.71 13.04
C TYR A 223 0.12 -0.38 13.41
N HIS A 224 -0.12 0.46 14.42
CA HIS A 224 -1.46 1.01 14.69
C HIS A 224 -1.63 2.36 14.01
N LEU A 225 -2.77 2.53 13.35
CA LEU A 225 -3.24 3.80 12.81
C LEU A 225 -4.67 4.04 13.31
N ASN A 226 -5.01 5.29 13.56
CA ASN A 226 -6.35 5.65 14.03
C ASN A 226 -7.39 5.68 12.91
N GLU A 227 -6.94 5.73 11.66
CA GLU A 227 -7.72 5.55 10.44
C GLU A 227 -6.98 4.51 9.59
N PHE A 228 -7.66 3.42 9.24
CA PHE A 228 -7.06 2.32 8.50
C PHE A 228 -8.05 1.74 7.49
N LEU A 229 -7.52 1.13 6.44
CA LEU A 229 -8.30 0.38 5.47
C LEU A 229 -8.39 -1.06 5.95
N SER A 230 -9.60 -1.57 6.10
CA SER A 230 -9.88 -2.98 6.39
C SER A 230 -10.44 -3.67 5.14
N LEU A 231 -10.07 -4.94 4.99
CA LEU A 231 -10.79 -5.90 4.17
C LEU A 231 -11.59 -6.77 5.11
N ASP A 232 -12.91 -6.72 4.99
CA ASP A 232 -13.84 -7.51 5.78
C ASP A 232 -14.58 -8.47 4.87
N ILE A 233 -14.79 -9.69 5.35
CA ILE A 233 -15.58 -10.72 4.68
C ILE A 233 -16.54 -11.34 5.69
N GLU A 234 -17.66 -11.84 5.19
CA GLU A 234 -18.60 -12.66 5.94
C GLU A 234 -19.26 -13.66 4.99
N GLU A 235 -19.42 -14.90 5.42
CA GLU A 235 -19.98 -16.01 4.63
C GLU A 235 -20.97 -16.82 5.47
N ALA A 236 -22.24 -16.84 5.06
CA ALA A 236 -23.25 -17.71 5.63
C ALA A 236 -22.99 -19.17 5.24
N PHE A 237 -23.44 -20.08 6.11
CA PHE A 237 -23.32 -21.54 5.92
C PHE A 237 -21.86 -22.04 5.84
N ALA A 238 -20.92 -21.29 6.42
CA ALA A 238 -19.52 -21.65 6.60
C ALA A 238 -19.18 -21.72 8.10
N ASP A 239 -18.16 -22.49 8.43
CA ASP A 239 -17.53 -22.52 9.77
C ASP A 239 -16.16 -21.83 9.76
N GLU A 240 -15.48 -21.81 10.89
CA GLU A 240 -14.16 -21.18 11.04
C GLU A 240 -13.09 -21.84 10.14
N GLU A 241 -13.23 -23.14 9.87
CA GLU A 241 -12.33 -23.91 9.03
C GLU A 241 -12.47 -23.50 7.55
N ASP A 242 -13.70 -23.33 7.08
CA ASP A 242 -14.00 -22.80 5.75
C ASP A 242 -13.44 -21.39 5.56
N VAL A 243 -13.61 -20.52 6.57
CA VAL A 243 -13.11 -19.14 6.53
C VAL A 243 -11.57 -19.08 6.57
N MET A 244 -10.92 -19.87 7.43
CA MET A 244 -9.46 -19.97 7.47
C MET A 244 -8.91 -20.43 6.12
N LYS A 245 -9.53 -21.44 5.50
CA LYS A 245 -9.14 -21.93 4.18
C LYS A 245 -9.33 -20.88 3.09
N LEU A 246 -10.42 -20.13 3.11
CA LEU A 246 -10.64 -19.01 2.19
C LEU A 246 -9.54 -17.95 2.32
N LEU A 247 -9.14 -17.64 3.56
CA LEU A 247 -8.07 -16.69 3.87
C LEU A 247 -6.69 -17.20 3.39
N GLU A 248 -6.39 -18.48 3.52
CA GLU A 248 -5.19 -19.12 2.94
C GLU A 248 -5.14 -19.01 1.41
N GLU A 249 -6.27 -19.30 0.75
CA GLU A 249 -6.41 -19.17 -0.70
C GLU A 249 -6.24 -17.71 -1.14
N TYR A 250 -6.82 -16.77 -0.39
CA TYR A 250 -6.72 -15.33 -0.62
C TYR A 250 -5.27 -14.86 -0.55
N LEU A 251 -4.55 -15.19 0.53
CA LEU A 251 -3.15 -14.80 0.69
C LEU A 251 -2.26 -15.38 -0.43
N THR A 252 -2.43 -16.66 -0.73
CA THR A 252 -1.71 -17.31 -1.84
C THR A 252 -1.99 -16.60 -3.17
N PHE A 253 -3.25 -16.23 -3.43
CA PHE A 253 -3.65 -15.52 -4.65
C PHE A 253 -3.02 -14.12 -4.75
N ILE A 254 -3.10 -13.30 -3.70
CA ILE A 254 -2.55 -11.94 -3.74
C ILE A 254 -1.02 -11.94 -3.79
N PHE A 255 -0.33 -12.85 -3.09
CA PHE A 255 1.14 -12.94 -3.14
C PHE A 255 1.61 -13.24 -4.56
N ARG A 256 0.97 -14.20 -5.23
CA ARG A 256 1.24 -14.49 -6.65
C ARG A 256 0.91 -13.29 -7.53
N GLY A 257 -0.27 -12.70 -7.37
CA GLY A 257 -0.70 -11.56 -8.19
C GLY A 257 0.20 -10.33 -8.07
N VAL A 258 0.69 -10.02 -6.87
CA VAL A 258 1.64 -8.92 -6.64
C VAL A 258 2.99 -9.23 -7.29
N LYS A 259 3.49 -10.46 -7.22
CA LYS A 259 4.72 -10.86 -7.92
C LYS A 259 4.62 -10.70 -9.44
N GLU A 260 3.47 -11.04 -10.00
CA GLU A 260 3.22 -10.96 -11.45
C GLU A 260 3.01 -9.51 -11.92
N ARG A 261 2.26 -8.70 -11.16
CA ARG A 261 1.88 -7.33 -11.56
C ARG A 261 2.88 -6.25 -11.16
N CYS A 262 3.66 -6.46 -10.10
CA CYS A 262 4.53 -5.45 -9.50
C CYS A 262 6.02 -5.87 -9.41
N PRO A 263 6.62 -6.52 -10.43
CA PRO A 263 8.00 -7.00 -10.34
C PRO A 263 9.02 -5.87 -10.18
N ASP A 264 8.78 -4.73 -10.85
CA ASP A 264 9.67 -3.56 -10.78
C ASP A 264 9.56 -2.86 -9.42
N GLU A 265 8.36 -2.72 -8.87
CA GLU A 265 8.14 -2.15 -7.54
C GLU A 265 8.79 -2.99 -6.44
N LEU A 266 8.64 -4.33 -6.49
CA LEU A 266 9.29 -5.24 -5.56
C LEU A 266 10.82 -5.12 -5.63
N LYS A 267 11.37 -5.04 -6.85
CA LYS A 267 12.80 -4.81 -7.08
C LYS A 267 13.25 -3.45 -6.53
N THR A 268 12.48 -2.38 -6.75
CA THR A 268 12.76 -1.04 -6.21
C THR A 268 12.79 -1.04 -4.69
N LEU A 269 11.90 -1.79 -4.04
CA LEU A 269 11.86 -1.93 -2.58
C LEU A 269 12.91 -2.92 -2.04
N GLY A 270 13.65 -3.62 -2.90
CA GLY A 270 14.58 -4.67 -2.49
C GLY A 270 13.89 -5.84 -1.79
N ARG A 271 12.63 -6.12 -2.15
CA ARG A 271 11.81 -7.18 -1.54
C ARG A 271 11.61 -8.34 -2.50
N ARG A 272 11.61 -9.55 -1.95
CA ARG A 272 11.21 -10.77 -2.62
C ARG A 272 10.07 -11.38 -1.83
N LEU A 273 8.95 -11.63 -2.50
CA LEU A 273 7.85 -12.38 -1.92
C LEU A 273 8.09 -13.86 -2.18
N GLU A 274 8.00 -14.68 -1.14
CA GLU A 274 8.06 -16.12 -1.26
C GLU A 274 6.68 -16.68 -1.64
N ASP A 275 6.64 -17.87 -2.24
CA ASP A 275 5.38 -18.57 -2.43
C ASP A 275 4.87 -19.06 -1.08
N LEU A 276 3.59 -18.85 -0.81
CA LEU A 276 2.93 -19.38 0.37
C LEU A 276 2.45 -20.80 0.08
N THR A 277 2.63 -21.71 1.03
CA THR A 277 2.27 -23.12 0.91
C THR A 277 1.21 -23.50 1.93
N PRO A 278 -0.08 -23.31 1.63
CA PRO A 278 -1.16 -23.79 2.49
C PRO A 278 -1.24 -25.33 2.49
N PRO A 279 -1.83 -25.96 3.53
CA PRO A 279 -2.43 -25.31 4.69
C PRO A 279 -1.38 -24.73 5.64
N PHE A 280 -1.65 -23.55 6.19
CA PHE A 280 -0.83 -22.93 7.21
C PHE A 280 -0.95 -23.69 8.53
N LYS A 281 0.10 -23.60 9.34
CA LYS A 281 0.11 -24.27 10.63
C LYS A 281 -0.93 -23.64 11.55
N LYS A 282 -1.65 -24.48 12.28
CA LYS A 282 -2.57 -24.05 13.34
C LYS A 282 -1.93 -24.35 14.68
N LEU A 283 -1.80 -23.32 15.49
CA LEU A 283 -1.30 -23.38 16.85
C LEU A 283 -2.46 -23.08 17.78
N THR A 284 -2.83 -24.01 18.66
CA THR A 284 -3.85 -23.69 19.66
C THR A 284 -3.30 -22.63 20.63
N TYR A 285 -4.17 -21.83 21.25
CA TYR A 285 -3.77 -20.89 22.29
C TYR A 285 -2.96 -21.58 23.41
N ASP A 286 -3.39 -22.77 23.83
CA ASP A 286 -2.69 -23.56 24.85
C ASP A 286 -1.28 -24.00 24.40
N ASP A 287 -1.12 -24.43 23.15
CA ASP A 287 0.20 -24.75 22.59
C ASP A 287 1.08 -23.51 22.48
N ALA A 288 0.50 -22.35 22.15
CA ALA A 288 1.21 -21.07 22.12
C ALA A 288 1.78 -20.73 23.50
N LEU A 289 0.98 -20.86 24.56
CA LEU A 289 1.45 -20.68 25.94
C LEU A 289 2.58 -21.66 26.30
N GLU A 290 2.50 -22.91 25.84
CA GLU A 290 3.58 -23.87 26.07
C GLU A 290 4.88 -23.48 25.36
N VAL A 291 4.81 -23.04 24.10
CA VAL A 291 5.99 -22.56 23.35
C VAL A 291 6.63 -21.38 24.06
N LEU A 292 5.83 -20.42 24.53
CA LEU A 292 6.29 -19.24 25.26
C LEU A 292 6.96 -19.62 26.59
N ARG A 293 6.34 -20.53 27.35
CA ARG A 293 6.90 -21.04 28.60
C ARG A 293 8.25 -21.71 28.39
N ARG A 294 8.40 -22.52 27.32
CA ARG A 294 9.68 -23.15 26.95
C ARG A 294 10.76 -22.13 26.57
N LYS A 295 10.36 -20.93 26.11
CA LYS A 295 11.23 -19.80 25.79
C LYS A 295 11.45 -18.85 26.97
N GLY A 296 10.93 -19.18 28.15
CA GLY A 296 11.12 -18.42 29.39
C GLY A 296 10.17 -17.24 29.56
N LEU A 297 9.09 -17.16 28.77
CA LEU A 297 8.01 -16.20 28.95
C LEU A 297 6.77 -16.91 29.51
N GLU A 298 6.41 -16.59 30.75
CA GLU A 298 5.23 -17.14 31.41
C GLU A 298 4.05 -16.17 31.27
N ILE A 299 2.96 -16.66 30.69
CA ILE A 299 1.70 -15.92 30.50
C ILE A 299 0.60 -16.77 31.13
N GLY A 300 -0.25 -16.14 31.95
CA GLY A 300 -1.39 -16.83 32.56
C GLY A 300 -2.42 -17.23 31.50
N TRP A 301 -3.05 -18.39 31.70
CA TRP A 301 -4.15 -18.80 30.84
C TRP A 301 -5.30 -17.81 30.93
N GLY A 302 -5.82 -17.37 29.78
CA GLY A 302 -6.86 -16.34 29.71
C GLY A 302 -6.33 -14.91 29.70
N GLU A 303 -5.02 -14.73 29.57
CA GLU A 303 -4.40 -13.44 29.25
C GLU A 303 -4.12 -13.31 27.74
N ASP A 304 -4.17 -12.09 27.24
CA ASP A 304 -3.88 -11.77 25.84
C ASP A 304 -2.36 -11.88 25.53
N LEU A 305 -2.03 -12.16 24.28
CA LEU A 305 -0.65 -12.35 23.84
C LEU A 305 0.02 -11.01 23.51
N SER A 306 0.83 -10.52 24.45
CA SER A 306 1.60 -9.29 24.26
C SER A 306 2.53 -9.32 23.03
N THR A 307 2.88 -8.14 22.49
CA THR A 307 3.81 -8.04 21.33
C THR A 307 5.13 -8.80 21.52
N PRO A 308 5.80 -8.78 22.70
CA PRO A 308 6.98 -9.63 22.93
C PRO A 308 6.68 -11.13 22.77
N ALA A 309 5.51 -11.60 23.21
CA ALA A 309 5.08 -12.98 23.05
C ALA A 309 4.90 -13.34 21.57
N LEU A 310 4.18 -12.50 20.82
CA LEU A 310 3.97 -12.68 19.38
C LEU A 310 5.29 -12.67 18.59
N ARG A 311 6.29 -11.89 19.03
CA ARG A 311 7.65 -11.92 18.46
C ARG A 311 8.34 -13.26 18.66
N ILE A 312 8.26 -13.83 19.86
CA ILE A 312 8.83 -15.16 20.15
C ILE A 312 8.14 -16.24 19.30
N LEU A 313 6.82 -16.18 19.17
CA LEU A 313 6.06 -17.10 18.33
C LEU A 313 6.43 -16.93 16.85
N GLY A 314 6.50 -15.70 16.36
CA GLY A 314 6.86 -15.39 14.98
C GLY A 314 8.28 -15.81 14.59
N GLU A 315 9.22 -15.87 15.54
CA GLU A 315 10.56 -16.44 15.31
C GLU A 315 10.55 -17.98 15.21
N PHE A 316 9.53 -18.63 15.77
CA PHE A 316 9.40 -20.09 15.76
C PHE A 316 8.81 -20.60 14.44
N PHE A 317 8.01 -19.78 13.74
CA PHE A 317 7.38 -20.11 12.47
C PHE A 317 7.97 -19.30 11.30
N ASN A 318 8.51 -19.99 10.29
CA ASN A 318 9.06 -19.34 9.09
C ASN A 318 8.01 -19.02 8.01
N GLU A 319 6.75 -19.37 8.25
CA GLU A 319 5.62 -19.24 7.33
C GLU A 319 4.42 -18.67 8.09
N PRO A 320 3.41 -18.08 7.41
CA PRO A 320 2.18 -17.69 8.09
C PRO A 320 1.56 -18.86 8.86
N PHE A 321 0.95 -18.56 10.00
CA PHE A 321 0.32 -19.54 10.88
C PHE A 321 -0.87 -18.94 11.61
N PHE A 322 -1.86 -19.78 11.93
CA PHE A 322 -3.01 -19.42 12.74
C PHE A 322 -2.74 -19.67 14.21
N ILE A 323 -3.24 -18.77 15.06
CA ILE A 323 -3.48 -19.04 16.48
C ILE A 323 -4.98 -19.25 16.63
N VAL A 324 -5.39 -20.45 17.06
CA VAL A 324 -6.80 -20.88 17.14
C VAL A 324 -7.20 -21.21 18.57
N ASP A 325 -8.49 -21.45 18.80
CA ASP A 325 -9.05 -21.88 20.09
C ASP A 325 -8.75 -20.87 21.21
N TRP A 326 -9.01 -19.59 20.96
CA TRP A 326 -8.78 -18.56 22.00
C TRP A 326 -9.79 -18.68 23.14
N PRO A 327 -9.39 -18.30 24.38
CA PRO A 327 -10.32 -18.18 25.50
C PRO A 327 -11.49 -17.25 25.16
N THR A 328 -12.72 -17.75 25.34
CA THR A 328 -13.96 -17.06 24.94
C THR A 328 -14.07 -15.66 25.53
N HIS A 329 -13.62 -15.45 26.78
CA HIS A 329 -13.71 -14.14 27.45
C HIS A 329 -12.72 -13.09 26.91
N LEU A 330 -11.74 -13.50 26.09
CA LEU A 330 -10.82 -12.59 25.41
C LEU A 330 -11.35 -12.13 24.04
N LYS A 331 -12.38 -12.80 23.52
CA LYS A 331 -12.90 -12.53 22.18
C LYS A 331 -14.24 -11.76 22.25
N PRO A 332 -14.61 -11.05 21.18
CA PRO A 332 -15.87 -10.32 21.13
C PRO A 332 -17.09 -11.22 21.36
N PHE A 333 -18.18 -10.63 21.85
CA PHE A 333 -19.39 -11.37 22.25
C PHE A 333 -20.07 -12.16 21.12
N TYR A 334 -19.81 -11.79 19.86
CA TYR A 334 -20.39 -12.42 18.68
C TYR A 334 -19.63 -13.68 18.22
N ILE A 335 -18.45 -13.95 18.80
CA ILE A 335 -17.69 -15.18 18.51
C ILE A 335 -18.36 -16.37 19.21
N MET A 336 -18.56 -17.45 18.46
CA MET A 336 -19.18 -18.68 18.96
C MET A 336 -18.22 -19.43 19.93
N PRO A 337 -18.65 -19.70 21.18
CA PRO A 337 -17.92 -20.60 22.07
C PRO A 337 -17.92 -22.02 21.51
N ARG A 338 -16.86 -22.79 21.79
CA ARG A 338 -16.83 -24.19 21.39
C ARG A 338 -17.89 -25.01 22.11
N GLU A 339 -18.48 -25.97 21.42
CA GLU A 339 -19.51 -26.83 22.00
C GLU A 339 -18.94 -27.83 23.03
N ASP A 340 -17.71 -28.30 22.81
CA ASP A 340 -17.01 -29.29 23.64
C ASP A 340 -16.32 -28.67 24.87
N ASP A 341 -15.77 -27.46 24.74
CA ASP A 341 -15.27 -26.65 25.87
C ASP A 341 -15.63 -25.17 25.70
N PRO A 342 -16.74 -24.69 26.30
CA PRO A 342 -17.19 -23.30 26.17
C PRO A 342 -16.22 -22.23 26.69
N LYS A 343 -15.14 -22.63 27.37
CA LYS A 343 -14.05 -21.72 27.75
C LYS A 343 -13.22 -21.27 26.56
N LEU A 344 -13.24 -22.03 25.48
CA LEU A 344 -12.56 -21.77 24.21
C LEU A 344 -13.61 -21.37 23.17
N SER A 345 -13.17 -20.75 22.08
CA SER A 345 -14.04 -20.22 21.03
C SER A 345 -13.56 -20.63 19.64
N TYR A 346 -14.47 -20.65 18.67
CA TYR A 346 -14.19 -20.86 17.24
C TYR A 346 -13.63 -19.59 16.59
N SER A 347 -12.60 -19.00 17.20
CA SER A 347 -11.90 -17.83 16.67
C SER A 347 -10.47 -18.16 16.30
N PHE A 348 -9.91 -17.36 15.40
CA PHE A 348 -8.54 -17.46 14.98
C PHE A 348 -7.91 -16.09 14.73
N ASP A 349 -6.59 -16.03 14.89
CA ASP A 349 -5.77 -14.90 14.43
C ASP A 349 -4.73 -15.44 13.44
N LEU A 350 -4.58 -14.81 12.29
CA LEU A 350 -3.57 -15.16 11.29
C LEU A 350 -2.34 -14.27 11.46
N MET A 351 -1.22 -14.92 11.74
CA MET A 351 0.08 -14.29 11.95
C MET A 351 0.94 -14.38 10.70
N TYR A 352 1.59 -13.28 10.32
CA TYR A 352 2.68 -13.27 9.34
C TYR A 352 3.98 -12.79 10.00
N GLY A 353 4.86 -13.75 10.31
CA GLY A 353 5.93 -13.52 11.28
C GLY A 353 5.32 -13.26 12.66
N TRP A 354 5.58 -12.09 13.24
CA TRP A 354 5.04 -11.71 14.55
C TRP A 354 3.81 -10.80 14.48
N LEU A 355 3.46 -10.34 13.29
CA LEU A 355 2.39 -9.37 13.09
C LEU A 355 1.08 -10.09 12.78
N GLU A 356 0.03 -9.78 13.52
CA GLU A 356 -1.33 -10.18 13.17
C GLU A 356 -1.76 -9.42 11.91
N ILE A 357 -2.26 -10.16 10.92
CA ILE A 357 -2.73 -9.59 9.64
C ILE A 357 -4.22 -9.82 9.39
N ALA A 358 -4.86 -10.70 10.16
CA ALA A 358 -6.30 -10.92 10.15
C ALA A 358 -6.72 -11.60 11.46
N SER A 359 -7.96 -11.36 11.87
CA SER A 359 -8.67 -12.05 12.94
C SER A 359 -10.08 -12.41 12.46
N GLY A 360 -10.64 -13.50 12.98
CA GLY A 360 -11.94 -14.03 12.58
C GLY A 360 -12.57 -14.92 13.63
#